data_AF-A0A7C4NGC3-F1
#
_entry.id   AF-A0A7C4NGC3-F1
#
_cell.length_a   1.000
_cell.length_b   1.000
_cell.length_c   1.000
_cell.angle_alpha   90.00
_cell.angle_beta   90.00
_cell.angle_gamma   90.00
#
_symmetry.space_group_name_H-M   'P 1'
#
loop_
_entity.id
_entity.type
_entity.pdbx_description
1 polymer ?
#
loop_
_entity_poly.entity_id
_entity_poly.type
_entity_poly.pdbx_seq_one_letter_code
_entity_poly.pdbx_strand_id
1 'polypeptide(L)'
;MKCSKCGKPVCPDHAWTCNVCGRNFCSNEEKHICEICGKPLCADDFVKCQSCGASVGRTRIIKCPSCGREVCENCLVVKRKGLFRNIGCKLCLGD
;
A
#
# COMPACT_ATOMS: atom_id res chain seq x y z
N MET A 1 7.85 -19.56 -16.17
CA MET A 1 7.48 -19.33 -14.74
C MET A 1 6.01 -19.72 -14.54
N LYS A 2 5.50 -19.79 -13.30
CA LYS A 2 4.09 -20.11 -13.02
C LYS A 2 3.41 -18.94 -12.30
N CYS A 3 2.15 -18.71 -12.59
CA CYS A 3 1.33 -17.75 -11.84
C CYS A 3 1.13 -18.24 -10.41
N SER A 4 1.42 -17.41 -9.41
CA SER A 4 1.27 -17.73 -8.00
C SER A 4 -0.19 -17.84 -7.53
N LYS A 5 -1.16 -17.37 -8.33
CA LYS A 5 -2.58 -17.44 -7.99
C LYS A 5 -3.30 -18.60 -8.67
N CYS A 6 -3.30 -18.67 -10.01
CA CYS A 6 -3.97 -19.75 -10.74
C CYS A 6 -3.08 -20.95 -11.09
N GLY A 7 -1.77 -20.91 -10.82
CA GLY A 7 -0.83 -22.02 -11.06
C GLY A 7 -0.44 -22.26 -12.53
N LYS A 8 -1.08 -21.57 -13.48
CA LYS A 8 -0.83 -21.73 -14.92
C LYS A 8 0.60 -21.32 -15.31
N PRO A 9 1.23 -22.00 -16.29
CA PRO A 9 2.49 -21.55 -16.86
C PRO A 9 2.28 -20.20 -17.55
N VAL A 10 3.25 -19.31 -17.39
CA VAL A 10 3.22 -17.97 -17.98
C VAL A 10 4.63 -17.60 -18.44
N CYS A 11 4.73 -16.90 -19.56
CA CYS A 11 6.00 -16.34 -20.05
C CYS A 11 6.24 -14.95 -19.43
N PRO A 12 7.49 -14.44 -19.46
CA PRO A 12 7.83 -13.14 -18.88
C PRO A 12 6.96 -11.97 -19.40
N ASP A 13 6.67 -11.92 -20.70
CA ASP A 13 5.86 -10.86 -21.32
C ASP A 13 4.39 -10.85 -20.87
N HIS A 14 3.86 -12.00 -20.46
CA HIS A 14 2.49 -12.15 -19.98
C HIS A 14 2.41 -12.25 -18.45
N ALA A 15 3.48 -11.86 -17.76
CA ALA A 15 3.55 -11.87 -16.31
C ALA A 15 3.83 -10.48 -15.76
N TRP A 16 3.37 -10.25 -14.53
CA TRP A 16 3.76 -9.12 -13.72
C TRP A 16 4.13 -9.59 -12.32
N THR A 17 4.99 -8.83 -11.64
CA THR A 17 5.53 -9.19 -10.33
C THR A 17 5.03 -8.23 -9.28
N CYS A 18 4.52 -8.74 -8.17
CA CYS A 18 4.16 -7.90 -7.04
C CYS A 18 5.42 -7.26 -6.43
N ASN A 19 5.42 -5.93 -6.28
CA ASN A 19 6.57 -5.22 -5.71
C ASN A 19 6.80 -5.50 -4.21
N VAL A 20 5.83 -6.07 -3.49
CA VAL A 20 5.95 -6.35 -2.06
C VAL A 20 6.48 -7.76 -1.82
N CYS A 21 5.75 -8.80 -2.23
CA CYS A 21 6.18 -10.19 -1.99
C CYS A 21 7.06 -10.80 -3.10
N GLY A 22 7.21 -10.15 -4.26
CA GLY A 22 7.96 -10.70 -5.39
C GLY A 22 7.31 -11.87 -6.11
N ARG A 23 6.07 -12.25 -5.74
CA ARG A 23 5.30 -13.29 -6.45
C ARG A 23 4.93 -12.83 -7.85
N ASN A 24 4.81 -13.80 -8.74
CA ASN A 24 4.54 -13.57 -10.16
C ASN A 24 3.11 -13.95 -10.51
N PHE A 25 2.45 -13.12 -11.29
CA PHE A 25 1.05 -13.26 -11.64
C PHE A 25 0.92 -13.12 -13.16
N CYS A 26 -0.03 -13.83 -13.77
CA CYS A 26 -0.28 -13.63 -15.20
C CYS A 26 -1.06 -12.33 -15.43
N SER A 27 -1.01 -11.78 -16.64
CA SER A 27 -1.71 -10.54 -17.01
C SER A 27 -3.22 -10.58 -16.80
N ASN A 28 -3.81 -11.78 -16.68
CA ASN A 28 -5.23 -11.98 -16.38
C ASN A 28 -5.56 -11.83 -14.89
N GLU A 29 -4.58 -11.91 -14.01
CA GLU A 29 -4.81 -11.67 -12.58
C GLU A 29 -4.92 -10.18 -12.29
N GLU A 30 -5.83 -9.83 -11.39
CA GLU A 30 -6.00 -8.47 -10.90
C GLU A 30 -4.71 -7.92 -10.28
N LYS A 31 -4.33 -6.73 -10.70
CA LYS A 31 -3.22 -5.96 -10.14
C LYS A 31 -3.74 -4.63 -9.62
N HIS A 32 -3.36 -4.27 -8.41
CA HIS A 32 -3.57 -2.92 -7.88
C HIS A 32 -2.31 -2.09 -8.09
N ILE A 33 -2.47 -0.81 -8.38
CA ILE A 33 -1.33 0.10 -8.52
C ILE A 33 -1.15 0.84 -7.21
N CYS A 34 0.06 0.81 -6.66
CA CYS A 34 0.41 1.64 -5.52
C CYS A 34 0.38 3.11 -5.94
N GLU A 35 -0.53 3.90 -5.38
CA GLU A 35 -0.68 5.32 -5.73
C GLU A 35 0.52 6.18 -5.29
N ILE A 36 1.42 5.63 -4.47
CA ILE A 36 2.62 6.34 -3.98
C ILE A 36 3.85 6.03 -4.83
N CYS A 37 4.05 4.77 -5.23
CA CYS A 37 5.26 4.38 -5.96
C CYS A 37 5.01 3.94 -7.42
N GLY A 38 3.74 3.87 -7.85
CA GLY A 38 3.35 3.47 -9.20
C GLY A 38 3.55 1.98 -9.51
N LYS A 39 3.96 1.17 -8.53
CA LYS A 39 4.30 -0.24 -8.75
C LYS A 39 3.11 -1.17 -8.52
N PRO A 40 3.04 -2.32 -9.22
CA PRO A 40 1.96 -3.27 -9.08
C PRO A 40 2.01 -4.04 -7.75
N LEU A 41 0.82 -4.30 -7.21
CA LEU A 41 0.54 -4.99 -5.96
C LEU A 41 -0.48 -6.10 -6.21
N CYS A 42 -0.28 -7.25 -5.57
CA CYS A 42 -1.29 -8.30 -5.58
C CYS A 42 -2.36 -8.05 -4.52
N ALA A 43 -3.48 -8.79 -4.62
CA ALA A 43 -4.61 -8.71 -3.70
C ALA A 43 -4.22 -8.90 -2.22
N ASP A 44 -3.17 -9.68 -1.94
CA ASP A 44 -2.73 -9.94 -0.55
C ASP A 44 -1.90 -8.79 0.03
N ASP A 45 -1.18 -8.06 -0.82
CA ASP A 45 -0.20 -7.05 -0.41
C ASP A 45 -0.67 -5.61 -0.59
N PHE A 46 -1.80 -5.38 -1.26
CA PHE A 46 -2.40 -4.06 -1.28
C PHE A 46 -3.21 -3.82 0.00
N VAL A 47 -3.16 -2.57 0.47
CA VAL A 47 -3.93 -2.07 1.61
C VAL A 47 -4.48 -0.71 1.22
N LYS A 48 -5.71 -0.39 1.64
CA LYS A 48 -6.28 0.93 1.44
C LYS A 48 -5.98 1.83 2.63
N CYS A 49 -5.48 3.03 2.36
CA CYS A 49 -5.32 4.05 3.38
C CYS A 49 -6.68 4.40 3.98
N GLN A 50 -6.85 4.25 5.29
CA GLN A 50 -8.10 4.58 5.98
C GLN A 50 -8.42 6.09 6.04
N SER A 51 -7.49 6.94 5.59
CA SER A 51 -7.66 8.40 5.57
C SER A 51 -8.06 8.94 4.19
N CYS A 52 -7.47 8.46 3.11
CA CYS A 52 -7.72 8.97 1.76
C CYS A 52 -8.25 7.92 0.77
N GLY A 53 -8.33 6.65 1.18
CA GLY A 53 -8.74 5.54 0.31
C GLY A 53 -7.66 5.03 -0.63
N ALA A 54 -6.49 5.67 -0.69
CA ALA A 54 -5.45 5.34 -1.64
C ALA A 54 -4.93 3.90 -1.48
N SER A 55 -4.73 3.23 -2.61
CA SER A 55 -4.18 1.86 -2.64
C SER A 55 -2.66 1.92 -2.50
N VAL A 56 -2.12 1.31 -1.44
CA VAL A 56 -0.69 1.29 -1.15
C VAL A 56 -0.23 -0.12 -0.80
N GLY A 57 1.06 -0.39 -0.90
CA GLY A 57 1.62 -1.66 -0.47
C GLY A 57 1.60 -1.76 1.06
N ARG A 58 1.44 -2.96 1.59
CA ARG A 58 1.48 -3.24 3.04
C ARG A 58 2.76 -2.74 3.71
N THR A 59 3.87 -2.65 2.98
CA THR A 59 5.15 -2.09 3.49
C THR A 59 5.17 -0.57 3.62
N ARG A 60 4.20 0.13 3.02
CA ARG A 60 4.05 1.60 3.03
C ARG A 60 2.86 2.07 3.86
N ILE A 61 2.23 1.16 4.60
CA ILE A 61 1.17 1.49 5.55
C ILE A 61 1.79 1.73 6.93
N ILE A 62 1.30 2.75 7.61
CA ILE A 62 1.76 3.15 8.93
C ILE A 62 0.56 3.15 9.87
N LYS A 63 0.75 2.59 11.07
CA LYS A 63 -0.25 2.66 12.13
C LYS A 63 -0.17 4.03 12.81
N CYS A 64 -1.24 4.81 12.72
CA CYS A 64 -1.35 6.11 13.38
C CYS A 64 -1.16 5.93 14.89
N PRO A 65 -0.20 6.63 15.53
CA PRO A 65 0.03 6.47 16.96
C PRO A 65 -1.10 7.04 17.83
N SER A 66 -1.91 7.97 17.31
CA SER A 66 -3.02 8.57 18.07
C SER A 66 -4.29 7.71 18.10
N CYS A 67 -4.60 6.98 17.03
CA CYS A 67 -5.89 6.28 16.88
C CYS A 67 -5.77 4.83 16.39
N GLY A 68 -4.56 4.37 16.06
CA GLY A 68 -4.33 3.01 15.59
C GLY A 68 -4.75 2.73 14.14
N ARG A 69 -5.27 3.71 13.39
CA ARG A 69 -5.66 3.53 11.98
C ARG A 69 -4.47 3.25 11.07
N GLU A 70 -4.68 2.43 10.06
CA GLU A 70 -3.71 2.14 9.01
C GLU A 70 -3.81 3.21 7.91
N VAL A 71 -2.79 4.06 7.81
CA VAL A 71 -2.76 5.17 6.86
C VAL A 71 -1.47 5.15 6.06
N CYS A 72 -1.52 5.67 4.84
CA CYS A 72 -0.31 5.82 4.05
C CYS A 72 0.60 6.93 4.62
N GLU A 73 1.87 6.92 4.23
CA GLU A 73 2.88 7.92 4.63
C GLU A 73 2.42 9.37 4.38
N ASN A 74 1.75 9.63 3.26
CA ASN A 74 1.21 10.96 2.92
C ASN A 74 0.06 11.41 3.83
N CYS A 75 -0.57 10.48 4.54
CA CYS A 75 -1.66 10.77 5.48
C CYS A 75 -1.21 10.78 6.95
N LEU A 76 0.07 10.53 7.23
CA LEU A 76 0.65 10.70 8.56
C LEU A 76 1.16 12.14 8.71
N VAL A 77 0.59 12.87 9.67
CA VAL A 77 0.84 14.29 9.91
C VAL A 77 1.61 14.48 11.21
N VAL A 78 2.48 15.48 11.19
CA VAL A 78 3.20 15.94 12.38
C VAL A 78 2.87 17.42 12.60
N LYS A 79 2.14 17.73 13.67
CA LYS A 79 1.88 19.11 14.09
C LYS A 79 2.80 19.49 15.25
N ARG A 80 3.41 20.67 15.17
CA ARG A 80 4.23 21.25 16.25
C ARG A 80 3.47 22.40 16.89
N LYS A 81 3.40 22.42 18.22
CA LYS A 81 2.86 23.54 18.99
C LYS A 81 3.82 23.86 20.13
N GLY A 82 4.63 24.90 19.94
CA GLY A 82 5.75 25.20 20.85
C GLY A 82 6.75 24.04 20.91
N LEU A 83 7.05 23.57 22.11
CA LEU A 83 7.94 22.44 22.37
C LEU A 83 7.30 21.06 22.11
N PHE A 84 5.97 21.00 21.98
CA PHE A 84 5.25 19.73 21.82
C PHE A 84 5.10 19.34 20.35
N ARG A 85 5.33 18.05 20.06
CA ARG A 85 5.16 17.43 18.75
C ARG A 85 4.06 16.37 18.83
N ASN A 86 2.97 16.60 18.09
CA ASN A 86 1.88 15.64 17.95
C ASN A 86 2.00 14.93 16.60
N ILE A 87 1.99 13.61 16.63
CA ILE A 87 2.01 12.75 15.43
C ILE A 87 0.67 12.04 15.37
N GLY A 88 0.01 12.08 14.23
CA GLY A 88 -1.30 11.46 14.02
C GLY A 88 -1.69 11.50 12.55
N CYS A 89 -2.73 10.81 12.13
CA CYS A 89 -3.19 10.86 10.74
C CYS A 89 -3.99 12.14 10.44
N LYS A 90 -4.22 12.45 9.15
CA LYS A 90 -5.05 13.60 8.73
C LYS A 90 -6.43 13.61 9.38
N LEU A 91 -7.04 12.44 9.59
CA LEU A 91 -8.34 12.33 10.30
C LEU A 91 -8.25 12.71 11.78
N CYS A 92 -7.11 12.51 12.44
CA CYS A 92 -6.93 12.87 13.85
C CYS A 92 -6.58 14.34 14.03
N LEU A 93 -5.68 14.85 13.18
CA LEU A 93 -5.09 16.17 13.37
C LEU A 93 -5.74 17.25 12.51
N GLY A 94 -6.64 16.90 11.58
CA GLY A 94 -7.32 17.82 10.68
C GLY A 94 -6.36 18.42 9.65
N ASP A 95 -6.33 17.84 8.45
CA ASP A 95 -5.54 18.30 7.30
C ASP A 95 -6.34 18.13 6.01
#